data_AF-S7WYB3-F1
#
_entry.id   AF-S7WYB3-F1
#
_cell.length_a   1.000
_cell.length_b   1.000
_cell.length_c   1.000
_cell.angle_alpha   90.00
_cell.angle_beta   90.00
_cell.angle_gamma   90.00
#
_symmetry.space_group_name_H-M   'P 1'
#
loop_
_entity.id
_entity.type
_entity.pdbx_description
1 polymer ?
#
loop_
_entity_poly.entity_id
_entity_poly.type
_entity_poly.pdbx_seq_one_letter_code
_entity_poly.pdbx_strand_id
1 'polypeptide(L)'
;MIKQALTAFVALLVLSNTSCQERYPDLEEGIYAEFVTSKDTMVAKLFYEKAPVTVANFVALAEGNHPLVKEELKGKPFYDGLTFHRVMNNFMVQGGDPTATGTGDPGYKFEDELVAEYKHDKPGILSMANSGPNSNGSQFFITEKVTPWLDGYDENGVLKDCENPRVACHSVFGELVKGLNILDTISNVKVAPRTNKPLEDVIIKKLNIIRIGSAAKKFDAPKVFTEELPKIKERIAQAKLDAEKKAEEAKIEAKAKADAAKVAFLKKNDELKGRKIESPTGMAMIFTHESKGVTPKATDRVNIECAGYLENGELFWTTWKDVAEKNGKYDERTDNAGRYSSFDMPYNETAGLIAGFREAMLHMKIGDKARVFIPYYLGYGERGNPPVIPPSANLVFDIELASIKK
;
A
#
# COMPACT_ATOMS: atom_id res chain seq x y z
N MET A 1 -47.78 13.60 -59.58
CA MET A 1 -47.18 14.00 -58.28
C MET A 1 -46.71 12.83 -57.40
N ILE A 2 -47.10 11.58 -57.65
CA ILE A 2 -46.75 10.44 -56.76
C ILE A 2 -45.35 9.86 -57.04
N LYS A 3 -44.78 10.02 -58.26
CA LYS A 3 -43.46 9.49 -58.62
C LYS A 3 -42.27 10.31 -58.10
N GLN A 4 -42.43 11.60 -57.74
CA GLN A 4 -41.35 12.42 -57.21
C GLN A 4 -41.22 12.34 -55.68
N ALA A 5 -42.30 11.98 -54.98
CA ALA A 5 -42.28 11.79 -53.53
C ALA A 5 -41.58 10.46 -53.13
N LEU A 6 -41.66 9.43 -53.97
CA LEU A 6 -41.09 8.12 -53.68
C LEU A 6 -39.55 8.11 -53.82
N THR A 7 -39.00 8.87 -54.78
CA THR A 7 -37.55 8.97 -54.99
C THR A 7 -36.87 9.80 -53.89
N ALA A 8 -37.55 10.80 -53.34
CA ALA A 8 -37.05 11.58 -52.21
C ALA A 8 -37.07 10.77 -50.90
N PHE A 9 -38.03 9.87 -50.72
CA PHE A 9 -38.12 9.02 -49.53
C PHE A 9 -37.09 7.87 -49.54
N VAL A 10 -36.78 7.32 -50.72
CA VAL A 10 -35.71 6.31 -50.86
C VAL A 10 -34.31 6.92 -50.78
N ALA A 11 -34.12 8.17 -51.22
CA ALA A 11 -32.85 8.88 -51.03
C ALA A 11 -32.61 9.32 -49.57
N LEU A 12 -33.67 9.60 -48.80
CA LEU A 12 -33.55 9.89 -47.36
C LEU A 12 -33.31 8.64 -46.50
N LEU A 13 -33.76 7.45 -46.94
CA LEU A 13 -33.55 6.19 -46.22
C LEU A 13 -32.15 5.57 -46.41
N VAL A 14 -31.37 6.04 -47.38
CA VAL A 14 -30.00 5.54 -47.65
C VAL A 14 -28.93 6.37 -46.94
N LEU A 15 -29.27 7.52 -46.34
CA LEU A 15 -28.34 8.39 -45.62
C LEU A 15 -28.29 8.16 -44.10
N SER A 16 -29.01 7.19 -43.55
CA SER A 16 -29.06 6.92 -42.10
C SER A 16 -28.16 5.77 -41.61
N ASN A 17 -27.34 5.17 -42.48
CA ASN A 17 -26.47 4.03 -42.12
C ASN A 17 -24.97 4.28 -42.31
N THR A 18 -24.50 5.52 -42.25
CA THR A 18 -23.16 5.77 -41.67
C THR A 18 -23.30 5.73 -40.15
N SER A 19 -23.59 4.54 -39.63
CA SER A 19 -23.32 4.22 -38.24
C SER A 19 -21.85 4.54 -38.03
N CYS A 20 -21.56 5.56 -37.21
CA CYS A 20 -20.25 5.68 -36.58
C CYS A 20 -19.95 4.30 -35.99
N GLN A 21 -19.08 3.52 -36.63
CA GLN A 21 -18.46 2.40 -35.97
C GLN A 21 -17.65 3.01 -34.82
N GLU A 22 -18.23 3.01 -33.63
CA GLU A 22 -17.49 3.34 -32.42
C GLU A 22 -16.32 2.37 -32.36
N ARG A 23 -15.09 2.91 -32.46
CA ARG A 23 -13.86 2.12 -32.53
C ARG A 23 -13.66 1.22 -31.32
N TYR A 24 -14.34 1.53 -30.21
CA TYR A 24 -14.27 0.82 -28.94
C TYR A 24 -15.66 0.70 -28.29
N PRO A 25 -16.55 -0.16 -28.82
CA PRO A 25 -17.95 -0.24 -28.36
C PRO A 25 -18.09 -0.82 -26.95
N ASP A 26 -17.07 -1.55 -26.47
CA ASP A 26 -17.10 -2.22 -25.16
C ASP A 26 -16.58 -1.36 -24.01
N LEU A 27 -16.19 -0.11 -24.28
CA LEU A 27 -15.69 0.78 -23.23
C LEU A 27 -16.86 1.38 -22.44
N GLU A 28 -16.76 1.29 -21.12
CA GLU A 28 -17.69 1.94 -20.20
C GLU A 28 -17.57 3.48 -20.26
N GLU A 29 -18.49 4.18 -19.61
CA GLU A 29 -18.36 5.63 -19.42
C GLU A 29 -17.02 6.00 -18.75
N GLY A 30 -16.39 7.06 -19.25
CA GLY A 30 -15.09 7.51 -18.78
C GLY A 30 -14.30 8.30 -19.82
N ILE A 31 -13.11 8.74 -19.40
CA ILE A 31 -12.11 9.36 -20.27
C ILE A 31 -11.02 8.34 -20.51
N TYR A 32 -10.61 8.17 -21.77
CA TYR A 32 -9.57 7.24 -22.17
C TYR A 32 -8.50 7.92 -23.00
N ALA A 33 -7.27 7.43 -22.90
CA ALA A 33 -6.14 7.79 -23.74
C ALA A 33 -5.82 6.64 -24.70
N GLU A 34 -5.94 6.86 -26.00
CA GLU A 34 -5.53 5.93 -27.05
C GLU A 34 -4.12 6.30 -27.51
N PHE A 35 -3.16 5.43 -27.18
CA PHE A 35 -1.77 5.52 -27.61
C PHE A 35 -1.62 4.78 -28.93
N VAL A 36 -1.63 5.48 -30.06
CA VAL A 36 -1.30 4.88 -31.36
C VAL A 36 0.21 4.90 -31.51
N THR A 37 0.88 3.75 -31.35
CA THR A 37 2.36 3.70 -31.35
C THR A 37 2.94 3.14 -32.65
N SER A 38 4.27 3.08 -32.74
CA SER A 38 4.97 2.35 -33.81
C SER A 38 4.87 0.83 -33.68
N LYS A 39 4.45 0.29 -32.52
CA LYS A 39 4.29 -1.16 -32.29
C LYS A 39 2.86 -1.64 -32.46
N ASP A 40 1.89 -0.95 -31.86
CA ASP A 40 0.44 -1.03 -32.12
C ASP A 40 -0.29 -0.01 -31.21
N THR A 41 -1.58 -0.19 -30.98
CA THR A 41 -2.42 0.68 -30.16
C THR A 41 -2.60 0.13 -28.73
N MET A 42 -2.51 1.02 -27.74
CA MET A 42 -2.91 0.76 -26.35
C MET A 42 -4.01 1.75 -25.94
N VAL A 43 -4.89 1.34 -25.03
CA VAL A 43 -5.95 2.22 -24.50
C VAL A 43 -5.92 2.20 -22.99
N ALA A 44 -5.76 3.38 -22.37
CA ALA A 44 -5.80 3.56 -20.93
C ALA A 44 -7.09 4.26 -20.49
N LYS A 45 -7.76 3.77 -19.45
CA LYS A 45 -8.80 4.52 -18.71
C LYS A 45 -8.11 5.53 -17.79
N LEU A 46 -8.60 6.76 -17.76
CA LEU A 46 -8.05 7.85 -16.94
C LEU A 46 -8.93 8.10 -15.71
N PHE A 47 -8.31 8.23 -14.53
CA PHE A 47 -8.97 8.34 -13.24
C PHE A 47 -9.33 9.78 -12.87
N TYR A 48 -10.07 10.46 -13.76
CA TYR A 48 -10.33 11.91 -13.71
C TYR A 48 -11.13 12.38 -12.47
N GLU A 49 -11.77 11.46 -11.75
CA GLU A 49 -12.57 11.80 -10.55
C GLU A 49 -11.71 11.96 -9.29
N LYS A 50 -10.67 11.13 -9.13
CA LYS A 50 -9.81 11.16 -7.93
C LYS A 50 -8.41 11.75 -8.19
N ALA A 51 -7.95 11.74 -9.45
CA ALA A 51 -6.73 12.43 -9.88
C ALA A 51 -7.04 13.52 -10.95
N PRO A 52 -7.96 14.47 -10.65
CA PRO A 52 -8.48 15.41 -11.65
C PRO A 52 -7.41 16.32 -12.25
N VAL A 53 -6.44 16.80 -11.46
CA VAL A 53 -5.41 17.72 -11.97
C VAL A 53 -4.41 16.99 -12.86
N THR A 54 -4.01 15.78 -12.46
CA THR A 54 -3.08 14.94 -13.20
C THR A 54 -3.69 14.50 -14.54
N VAL A 55 -4.96 14.07 -14.52
CA VAL A 55 -5.68 13.74 -15.76
C VAL A 55 -5.92 14.98 -16.62
N ALA A 56 -6.28 16.12 -16.02
CA ALA A 56 -6.45 17.37 -16.75
C ALA A 56 -5.15 17.83 -17.42
N ASN A 57 -4.01 17.76 -16.71
CA ASN A 57 -2.69 18.01 -17.28
C ASN A 57 -2.42 17.14 -18.51
N PHE A 58 -2.61 15.82 -18.36
CA PHE A 58 -2.34 14.86 -19.42
C PHE A 58 -3.26 15.07 -20.65
N VAL A 59 -4.57 15.22 -20.42
CA VAL A 59 -5.57 15.47 -21.47
C VAL A 59 -5.29 16.78 -22.18
N ALA A 60 -5.02 17.86 -21.45
CA ALA A 60 -4.83 19.17 -22.06
C ALA A 60 -3.50 19.27 -22.83
N LEU A 61 -2.47 18.53 -22.42
CA LEU A 61 -1.25 18.34 -23.21
C LEU A 61 -1.52 17.53 -24.48
N ALA A 62 -2.25 16.42 -24.38
CA ALA A 62 -2.63 15.59 -25.53
C ALA A 62 -3.42 16.38 -26.58
N GLU A 63 -4.32 17.26 -26.15
CA GLU A 63 -5.15 18.10 -27.03
C GLU A 63 -4.51 19.42 -27.44
N GLY A 64 -3.34 19.76 -26.87
CA GLY A 64 -2.63 21.00 -27.16
C GLY A 64 -3.27 22.27 -26.62
N ASN A 65 -4.17 22.16 -25.64
CA ASN A 65 -4.91 23.29 -25.05
C ASN A 65 -4.50 23.61 -23.60
N HIS A 66 -3.38 23.05 -23.12
CA HIS A 66 -2.88 23.27 -21.76
C HIS A 66 -2.58 24.77 -21.48
N PRO A 67 -3.03 25.34 -20.33
CA PRO A 67 -2.92 26.78 -20.08
C PRO A 67 -1.50 27.27 -19.76
N LEU A 68 -0.64 26.39 -19.19
CA LEU A 68 0.70 26.76 -18.72
C LEU A 68 1.85 26.43 -19.68
N VAL A 69 1.59 25.83 -20.85
CA VAL A 69 2.68 25.56 -21.79
C VAL A 69 3.20 26.86 -22.41
N LYS A 70 4.49 26.85 -22.80
CA LYS A 70 5.10 27.94 -23.56
C LYS A 70 4.37 28.15 -24.89
N GLU A 71 4.42 29.37 -25.42
CA GLU A 71 3.71 29.75 -26.66
C GLU A 71 4.02 28.82 -27.84
N GLU A 72 5.28 28.36 -27.94
CA GLU A 72 5.76 27.45 -28.99
C GLU A 72 5.05 26.09 -29.01
N LEU A 73 4.47 25.68 -27.88
CA LEU A 73 3.80 24.40 -27.66
C LEU A 73 2.26 24.53 -27.69
N LYS A 74 1.71 25.74 -27.68
CA LYS A 74 0.25 25.95 -27.71
C LYS A 74 -0.36 25.49 -29.03
N GLY A 75 -1.56 24.92 -28.95
CA GLY A 75 -2.32 24.43 -30.11
C GLY A 75 -1.74 23.19 -30.78
N LYS A 76 -0.73 22.55 -30.18
CA LYS A 76 -0.06 21.36 -30.71
C LYS A 76 -0.29 20.17 -29.77
N PRO A 77 -0.75 19.01 -30.28
CA PRO A 77 -0.77 17.77 -29.52
C PRO A 77 0.64 17.44 -29.01
N PHE A 78 0.86 17.61 -27.70
CA PHE A 78 2.20 17.61 -27.10
C PHE A 78 2.92 16.27 -27.26
N TYR A 79 2.18 15.17 -27.17
CA TYR A 79 2.74 13.81 -27.14
C TYR A 79 2.96 13.19 -28.53
N ASP A 80 2.41 13.80 -29.59
CA ASP A 80 2.52 13.28 -30.94
C ASP A 80 3.96 13.35 -31.43
N GLY A 81 4.50 12.21 -31.84
CA GLY A 81 5.89 12.05 -32.29
C GLY A 81 6.89 11.79 -31.16
N LEU A 82 6.49 11.82 -29.89
CA LEU A 82 7.40 11.54 -28.78
C LEU A 82 7.73 10.05 -28.67
N THR A 83 8.89 9.74 -28.10
CA THR A 83 9.36 8.36 -27.91
C THR A 83 9.18 7.86 -26.48
N PHE A 84 9.04 6.55 -26.32
CA PHE A 84 9.37 5.89 -25.05
C PHE A 84 10.90 5.86 -24.89
N HIS A 85 11.45 6.84 -24.18
CA HIS A 85 12.90 7.06 -24.10
C HIS A 85 13.59 6.14 -23.08
N ARG A 86 12.82 5.41 -22.26
CA ARG A 86 13.34 4.44 -21.29
C ARG A 86 12.39 3.25 -21.17
N VAL A 87 12.90 2.05 -21.42
CA VAL A 87 12.13 0.81 -21.46
C VAL A 87 12.86 -0.25 -20.65
N MET A 88 12.21 -0.79 -19.61
CA MET A 88 12.80 -1.78 -18.72
C MET A 88 11.88 -2.98 -18.59
N ASN A 89 12.28 -4.09 -19.19
CA ASN A 89 11.58 -5.36 -19.10
C ASN A 89 11.42 -5.80 -17.63
N ASN A 90 10.25 -6.33 -17.30
CA ASN A 90 9.76 -6.66 -15.95
C ASN A 90 9.66 -5.45 -15.00
N PHE A 91 9.60 -4.23 -15.53
CA PHE A 91 9.42 -3.03 -14.71
C PHE A 91 8.42 -2.06 -15.32
N MET A 92 8.81 -1.27 -16.32
CA MET A 92 7.97 -0.22 -16.90
C MET A 92 8.48 0.31 -18.25
N VAL A 93 7.59 1.01 -18.96
CA VAL A 93 7.91 1.81 -20.16
C VAL A 93 7.62 3.28 -19.89
N GLN A 94 8.60 4.16 -20.09
CA GLN A 94 8.51 5.60 -19.75
C GLN A 94 8.63 6.47 -21.00
N GLY A 95 7.74 7.47 -21.10
CA GLY A 95 7.63 8.40 -22.23
C GLY A 95 7.24 9.81 -21.77
N GLY A 96 6.77 10.63 -22.71
CA GLY A 96 6.29 11.99 -22.42
C GLY A 96 7.38 13.05 -22.28
N ASP A 97 8.61 12.76 -22.71
CA ASP A 97 9.72 13.72 -22.73
C ASP A 97 9.94 14.26 -24.16
N PRO A 98 9.80 15.59 -24.40
CA PRO A 98 10.06 16.20 -25.71
C PRO A 98 11.52 16.13 -26.17
N THR A 99 12.49 15.95 -25.27
CA THR A 99 13.92 15.84 -25.62
C THR A 99 14.40 14.40 -25.73
N ALA A 100 13.58 13.42 -25.31
CA ALA A 100 13.92 12.00 -25.25
C ALA A 100 15.23 11.70 -24.48
N THR A 101 15.56 12.52 -23.48
CA THR A 101 16.75 12.40 -22.62
C THR A 101 16.41 11.88 -21.21
N GLY A 102 15.14 11.85 -20.85
CA GLY A 102 14.62 11.60 -19.50
C GLY A 102 14.52 12.84 -18.62
N THR A 103 14.86 14.03 -19.14
CA THR A 103 14.97 15.27 -18.35
C THR A 103 14.10 16.41 -18.84
N GLY A 104 13.50 16.31 -20.03
CA GLY A 104 12.63 17.36 -20.54
C GLY A 104 11.27 17.39 -19.84
N ASP A 105 10.59 18.52 -20.00
CA ASP A 105 9.32 18.83 -19.34
C ASP A 105 8.50 19.81 -20.22
N PRO A 106 7.23 20.09 -19.88
CA PRO A 106 6.38 20.98 -20.66
C PRO A 106 6.56 22.47 -20.34
N GLY A 107 7.59 22.82 -19.55
CA GLY A 107 7.90 24.18 -19.11
C GLY A 107 7.34 24.57 -17.74
N TYR A 108 6.74 23.63 -17.01
CA TYR A 108 6.20 23.82 -15.66
C TYR A 108 6.26 22.51 -14.86
N LYS A 109 6.01 22.64 -13.55
CA LYS A 109 5.86 21.53 -12.61
C LYS A 109 4.58 21.69 -11.80
N PHE A 110 4.02 20.59 -11.31
CA PHE A 110 2.84 20.60 -10.43
C PHE A 110 2.91 19.50 -9.36
N GLU A 111 2.10 19.67 -8.32
CA GLU A 111 2.00 18.81 -7.14
C GLU A 111 1.59 17.37 -7.47
N ASP A 112 1.90 16.43 -6.57
CA ASP A 112 1.41 15.05 -6.65
C ASP A 112 -0.08 14.95 -6.25
N GLU A 113 -0.81 14.06 -6.92
CA GLU A 113 -2.15 13.62 -6.52
C GLU A 113 -2.10 12.14 -6.14
N LEU A 114 -1.62 11.86 -4.93
CA LEU A 114 -1.53 10.52 -4.38
C LEU A 114 -2.89 10.07 -3.83
N VAL A 115 -3.38 8.92 -4.27
CA VAL A 115 -4.68 8.36 -3.87
C VAL A 115 -4.45 6.95 -3.30
N ALA A 116 -4.89 6.70 -2.07
CA ALA A 116 -4.62 5.43 -1.36
C ALA A 116 -5.21 4.20 -2.06
N GLU A 117 -6.30 4.37 -2.82
CA GLU A 117 -6.93 3.29 -3.59
C GLU A 117 -6.20 2.95 -4.90
N TYR A 118 -5.35 3.86 -5.41
CA TYR A 118 -4.66 3.66 -6.68
C TYR A 118 -3.24 3.17 -6.43
N LYS A 119 -3.04 1.89 -6.76
CA LYS A 119 -1.81 1.15 -6.46
C LYS A 119 -1.19 0.60 -7.73
N HIS A 120 0.12 0.38 -7.69
CA HIS A 120 0.85 -0.34 -8.72
C HIS A 120 0.77 -1.86 -8.47
N ASP A 121 -0.45 -2.38 -8.39
CA ASP A 121 -0.77 -3.75 -7.95
C ASP A 121 -0.98 -4.75 -9.10
N LYS A 122 -0.87 -4.28 -10.35
CA LYS A 122 -0.97 -5.10 -11.57
C LYS A 122 -0.21 -4.46 -12.74
N PRO A 123 0.02 -5.20 -13.85
CA PRO A 123 0.51 -4.63 -15.09
C PRO A 123 -0.47 -3.62 -15.70
N GLY A 124 0.06 -2.62 -16.39
CA GLY A 124 -0.71 -1.63 -17.13
C GLY A 124 -1.06 -0.36 -16.36
N ILE A 125 -0.53 -0.14 -15.15
CA ILE A 125 -0.82 1.07 -14.37
C ILE A 125 -0.07 2.26 -14.96
N LEU A 126 -0.82 3.33 -15.26
CA LEU A 126 -0.33 4.58 -15.85
C LEU A 126 -0.11 5.62 -14.75
N SER A 127 1.12 6.10 -14.62
CA SER A 127 1.56 6.98 -13.54
C SER A 127 2.49 8.07 -14.01
N MET A 128 2.52 9.20 -13.29
CA MET A 128 3.45 10.29 -13.58
C MET A 128 4.87 9.92 -13.19
N ALA A 129 5.83 10.17 -14.10
CA ALA A 129 7.23 10.20 -13.74
C ALA A 129 7.56 11.57 -13.11
N ASN A 130 8.39 11.57 -12.08
CA ASN A 130 8.79 12.77 -11.35
C ASN A 130 10.28 12.67 -10.94
N SER A 131 10.84 13.80 -10.51
CA SER A 131 12.22 13.93 -10.00
C SER A 131 12.23 14.18 -8.49
N GLY A 132 11.24 13.63 -7.77
CA GLY A 132 10.95 13.92 -6.37
C GLY A 132 9.54 14.51 -6.18
N PRO A 133 9.14 14.78 -4.93
CA PRO A 133 7.81 15.28 -4.61
C PRO A 133 7.44 16.52 -5.40
N ASN A 134 6.19 16.58 -5.84
CA ASN A 134 5.58 17.76 -6.45
C ASN A 134 6.34 18.27 -7.68
N SER A 135 6.92 17.35 -8.46
CA SER A 135 7.69 17.65 -9.66
C SER A 135 7.15 16.98 -10.92
N ASN A 136 5.83 16.73 -10.94
CA ASN A 136 5.14 16.22 -12.11
C ASN A 136 5.21 17.23 -13.26
N GLY A 137 5.24 16.74 -14.49
CA GLY A 137 5.23 17.55 -15.70
C GLY A 137 4.48 16.83 -16.81
N SER A 138 5.18 16.39 -17.85
CA SER A 138 4.59 15.63 -18.96
C SER A 138 5.00 14.17 -19.00
N GLN A 139 6.09 13.80 -18.33
CA GLN A 139 6.58 12.43 -18.38
C GLN A 139 5.68 11.48 -17.59
N PHE A 140 5.45 10.30 -18.15
CA PHE A 140 4.64 9.25 -17.55
C PHE A 140 5.31 7.89 -17.80
N PHE A 141 4.89 6.88 -17.06
CA PHE A 141 5.25 5.50 -17.31
C PHE A 141 4.05 4.57 -17.19
N ILE A 142 4.15 3.39 -17.82
CA ILE A 142 3.19 2.30 -17.70
C ILE A 142 3.92 1.08 -17.12
N THR A 143 3.43 0.53 -16.00
CA THR A 143 4.07 -0.62 -15.33
C THR A 143 3.83 -1.93 -16.10
N GLU A 144 4.83 -2.80 -16.12
CA GLU A 144 4.72 -4.14 -16.71
C GLU A 144 4.49 -5.23 -15.64
N LYS A 145 4.84 -4.92 -14.39
CA LYS A 145 4.69 -5.81 -13.23
C LYS A 145 4.12 -5.05 -12.04
N VAL A 146 3.84 -5.79 -10.98
CA VAL A 146 3.46 -5.26 -9.66
C VAL A 146 4.66 -4.53 -9.07
N THR A 147 4.51 -3.25 -8.73
CA THR A 147 5.60 -2.37 -8.24
C THR A 147 5.17 -1.52 -7.03
N PRO A 148 4.77 -2.13 -5.90
CA PRO A 148 4.17 -1.43 -4.75
C PRO A 148 5.13 -0.45 -4.05
N TRP A 149 6.43 -0.55 -4.33
CA TRP A 149 7.40 0.43 -3.83
C TRP A 149 7.23 1.81 -4.45
N LEU A 150 6.48 1.95 -5.56
CA LEU A 150 6.16 3.23 -6.21
C LEU A 150 4.89 3.90 -5.65
N ASP A 151 4.09 3.19 -4.85
CA ASP A 151 2.84 3.70 -4.29
C ASP A 151 3.10 4.86 -3.32
N GLY A 152 2.24 5.87 -3.31
CA GLY A 152 2.30 6.94 -2.31
C GLY A 152 1.94 6.49 -0.89
N TYR A 153 1.12 5.45 -0.78
CA TYR A 153 0.65 4.89 0.48
C TYR A 153 1.22 3.48 0.68
N ASP A 154 1.43 3.09 1.94
CA ASP A 154 1.82 1.72 2.28
C ASP A 154 0.60 0.76 2.31
N GLU A 155 0.86 -0.50 2.65
CA GLU A 155 -0.18 -1.54 2.72
C GLU A 155 -1.29 -1.25 3.75
N ASN A 156 -0.99 -0.43 4.76
CA ASN A 156 -1.93 -0.02 5.81
C ASN A 156 -2.70 1.26 5.44
N GLY A 157 -2.45 1.84 4.26
CA GLY A 157 -3.04 3.09 3.84
C GLY A 157 -2.43 4.31 4.52
N VAL A 158 -1.21 4.20 5.04
CA VAL A 158 -0.45 5.31 5.61
C VAL A 158 0.37 5.96 4.49
N LEU A 159 0.31 7.29 4.40
CA LEU A 159 1.11 8.05 3.44
C LEU A 159 2.60 7.83 3.75
N LYS A 160 3.38 7.41 2.75
CA LYS A 160 4.83 7.24 2.89
C LYS A 160 5.50 8.59 3.07
N ASP A 161 6.71 8.58 3.62
CA ASP A 161 7.59 9.75 3.69
C ASP A 161 8.13 10.09 2.28
N CYS A 162 7.26 10.59 1.41
CA CYS A 162 7.60 10.89 0.02
C CYS A 162 8.64 12.01 -0.09
N GLU A 163 8.78 12.85 0.94
CA GLU A 163 9.84 13.87 1.02
C GLU A 163 11.24 13.27 1.15
N ASN A 164 11.34 12.02 1.59
CA ASN A 164 12.59 11.29 1.64
C ASN A 164 13.08 10.94 0.23
N PRO A 165 14.28 11.36 -0.19
CA PRO A 165 14.81 11.07 -1.52
C PRO A 165 15.00 9.58 -1.83
N ARG A 166 14.90 8.69 -0.82
CA ARG A 166 15.00 7.23 -0.98
C ARG A 166 13.63 6.56 -1.11
N VAL A 167 12.55 7.31 -1.00
CA VAL A 167 11.17 6.82 -1.10
C VAL A 167 10.60 7.30 -2.43
N ALA A 168 10.14 6.36 -3.25
CA ALA A 168 9.45 6.68 -4.50
C ALA A 168 7.95 6.80 -4.24
N CYS A 169 7.35 7.88 -4.72
CA CYS A 169 5.90 8.09 -4.72
C CYS A 169 5.49 8.65 -6.07
N HIS A 170 4.57 7.96 -6.76
CA HIS A 170 4.12 8.34 -8.09
C HIS A 170 2.60 8.44 -8.15
N SER A 171 2.11 9.53 -8.73
CA SER A 171 0.68 9.77 -8.94
C SER A 171 0.15 8.83 -10.01
N VAL A 172 -0.64 7.83 -9.60
CA VAL A 172 -1.39 6.94 -10.51
C VAL A 172 -2.60 7.69 -11.03
N PHE A 173 -2.73 7.78 -12.36
CA PHE A 173 -3.82 8.54 -12.99
C PHE A 173 -4.56 7.76 -14.09
N GLY A 174 -4.21 6.49 -14.30
CA GLY A 174 -4.96 5.61 -15.18
C GLY A 174 -4.47 4.17 -15.19
N GLU A 175 -5.09 3.37 -16.04
CA GLU A 175 -4.72 1.97 -16.26
C GLU A 175 -5.04 1.53 -17.70
N LEU A 176 -4.22 0.64 -18.26
CA LEU A 176 -4.51 0.00 -19.54
C LEU A 176 -5.73 -0.92 -19.42
N VAL A 177 -6.70 -0.69 -20.29
CA VAL A 177 -7.88 -1.54 -20.48
C VAL A 177 -7.80 -2.36 -21.78
N LYS A 178 -6.95 -1.95 -22.72
CA LYS A 178 -6.61 -2.71 -23.94
C LYS A 178 -5.13 -2.54 -24.28
N GLY A 179 -4.52 -3.58 -24.84
CA GLY A 179 -3.14 -3.53 -25.34
C GLY A 179 -2.06 -3.93 -24.33
N LEU A 180 -2.37 -4.73 -23.30
CA LEU A 180 -1.34 -5.28 -22.40
C LEU A 180 -0.28 -6.13 -23.14
N ASN A 181 -0.67 -6.84 -24.20
CA ASN A 181 0.26 -7.55 -25.08
C ASN A 181 1.15 -6.60 -25.90
N ILE A 182 0.67 -5.39 -26.20
CA ILE A 182 1.44 -4.36 -26.89
C ILE A 182 2.43 -3.71 -25.93
N LEU A 183 2.01 -3.48 -24.69
CA LEU A 183 2.92 -3.08 -23.61
C LEU A 183 4.07 -4.10 -23.44
N ASP A 184 3.76 -5.39 -23.39
CA ASP A 184 4.76 -6.48 -23.34
C ASP A 184 5.66 -6.47 -24.59
N THR A 185 5.10 -6.23 -25.78
CA THR A 185 5.91 -6.09 -27.01
C THR A 185 6.88 -4.90 -26.91
N ILE A 186 6.44 -3.76 -26.36
CA ILE A 186 7.28 -2.58 -26.18
C ILE A 186 8.34 -2.83 -25.11
N SER A 187 8.00 -3.47 -23.99
CA SER A 187 8.94 -3.73 -22.89
C SER A 187 10.09 -4.67 -23.27
N ASN A 188 9.89 -5.53 -24.27
CA ASN A 188 10.85 -6.51 -24.76
C ASN A 188 11.73 -6.01 -25.93
N VAL A 189 11.62 -4.74 -26.35
CA VAL A 189 12.51 -4.20 -27.40
C VAL A 189 13.97 -4.17 -26.92
N LYS A 190 14.91 -4.27 -27.86
CA LYS A 190 16.33 -4.13 -27.53
C LYS A 190 16.62 -2.70 -27.07
N VAL A 191 17.36 -2.57 -25.98
CA VAL A 191 17.74 -1.28 -25.38
C VAL A 191 19.25 -1.12 -25.28
N ALA A 192 19.70 0.12 -25.26
CA ALA A 192 21.07 0.50 -24.96
C ALA A 192 21.44 0.12 -23.51
N PRO A 193 22.62 -0.48 -23.29
CA PRO A 193 23.09 -0.77 -21.94
C PRO A 193 23.13 0.49 -21.06
N ARG A 194 22.83 0.32 -19.76
CA ARG A 194 22.83 1.36 -18.70
C ARG A 194 21.73 2.41 -18.79
N THR A 195 21.40 2.93 -19.98
CA THR A 195 20.36 3.97 -20.13
C THR A 195 18.97 3.37 -20.30
N ASN A 196 18.87 2.12 -20.76
CA ASN A 196 17.62 1.46 -21.10
C ASN A 196 16.82 2.20 -22.20
N LYS A 197 17.48 3.00 -23.03
CA LYS A 197 16.87 3.65 -24.18
C LYS A 197 16.72 2.64 -25.33
N PRO A 198 15.54 2.49 -25.97
CA PRO A 198 15.40 1.61 -27.13
C PRO A 198 16.46 1.88 -28.21
N LEU A 199 16.99 0.81 -28.82
CA LEU A 199 17.93 0.92 -29.95
C LEU A 199 17.21 1.37 -31.24
N GLU A 200 15.92 1.02 -31.35
CA GLU A 200 15.00 1.51 -32.35
C GLU A 200 13.88 2.25 -31.65
N ASP A 201 13.60 3.48 -32.09
CA ASP A 201 12.61 4.32 -31.43
C ASP A 201 11.21 3.69 -31.43
N VAL A 202 10.62 3.62 -30.24
CA VAL A 202 9.20 3.32 -30.07
C VAL A 202 8.46 4.66 -29.94
N ILE A 203 7.70 5.02 -30.97
CA ILE A 203 7.14 6.36 -31.15
C ILE A 203 5.64 6.33 -30.84
N ILE A 204 5.15 7.31 -30.09
CA ILE A 204 3.73 7.64 -29.96
C ILE A 204 3.36 8.44 -31.21
N LYS A 205 2.78 7.79 -32.21
CA LYS A 205 2.39 8.46 -33.47
C LYS A 205 1.28 9.46 -33.22
N LYS A 206 0.30 9.06 -32.41
CA LYS A 206 -0.80 9.91 -31.93
C LYS A 206 -1.22 9.53 -30.53
N LEU A 207 -1.59 10.52 -29.73
CA LEU A 207 -2.27 10.33 -28.46
C LEU A 207 -3.67 10.94 -28.51
N ASN A 208 -4.70 10.12 -28.70
CA ASN A 208 -6.08 10.59 -28.81
C ASN A 208 -6.81 10.49 -27.45
N ILE A 209 -7.67 11.47 -27.17
CA ILE A 209 -8.55 11.43 -25.99
C ILE A 209 -9.97 11.03 -26.41
N ILE A 210 -10.48 9.98 -25.78
CA ILE A 210 -11.83 9.44 -26.01
C ILE A 210 -12.68 9.74 -24.78
N ARG A 211 -13.88 10.30 -24.98
CA ARG A 211 -14.83 10.63 -23.91
C ARG A 211 -16.15 9.91 -24.11
N ILE A 212 -16.49 8.99 -23.22
CA ILE A 212 -17.72 8.19 -23.25
C ILE A 212 -18.57 8.55 -22.04
N GLY A 213 -19.86 8.78 -22.26
CA GLY A 213 -20.77 9.25 -21.20
C GLY A 213 -20.80 10.77 -21.03
N SER A 214 -21.82 11.25 -20.32
CA SER A 214 -22.10 12.69 -20.20
C SER A 214 -21.11 13.44 -19.31
N ALA A 215 -20.63 12.80 -18.23
CA ALA A 215 -19.66 13.39 -17.30
C ALA A 215 -18.30 13.59 -17.99
N ALA A 216 -17.78 12.54 -18.63
CA ALA A 216 -16.53 12.59 -19.40
C ALA A 216 -16.55 13.67 -20.48
N LYS A 217 -17.65 13.79 -21.24
CA LYS A 217 -17.82 14.80 -22.30
C LYS A 217 -17.84 16.24 -21.78
N LYS A 218 -18.23 16.45 -20.51
CA LYS A 218 -18.22 17.76 -19.84
C LYS A 218 -16.89 18.09 -19.16
N PHE A 219 -15.95 17.15 -19.11
CA PHE A 219 -14.64 17.37 -18.51
C PHE A 219 -13.80 18.31 -19.36
N ASP A 220 -13.71 19.57 -18.91
CA ASP A 220 -12.89 20.63 -19.48
C ASP A 220 -11.51 20.62 -18.80
N ALA A 221 -10.53 20.00 -19.45
CA ALA A 221 -9.21 19.77 -18.87
C ALA A 221 -8.47 21.08 -18.51
N PRO A 222 -8.35 22.10 -19.40
CA PRO A 222 -7.74 23.38 -19.03
C PRO A 222 -8.39 24.05 -17.82
N LYS A 223 -9.73 24.04 -17.77
CA LYS A 223 -10.48 24.61 -16.65
C LYS A 223 -10.27 23.84 -15.36
N VAL A 224 -10.42 22.51 -15.38
CA VAL A 224 -10.19 21.63 -14.22
C VAL A 224 -8.78 21.81 -13.68
N PHE A 225 -7.77 21.81 -14.56
CA PHE A 225 -6.38 22.03 -14.13
C PHE A 225 -6.24 23.36 -13.38
N THR A 226 -6.76 24.45 -13.92
CA THR A 226 -6.62 25.79 -13.34
C THR A 226 -7.39 25.94 -12.01
N GLU A 227 -8.59 25.36 -11.92
CA GLU A 227 -9.46 25.48 -10.74
C GLU A 227 -9.10 24.51 -9.61
N GLU A 228 -8.60 23.31 -9.94
CA GLU A 228 -8.32 22.25 -8.96
C GLU A 228 -6.85 22.18 -8.50
N LEU A 229 -5.91 22.72 -9.28
CA LEU A 229 -4.49 22.77 -8.91
C LEU A 229 -4.26 23.50 -7.57
N PRO A 230 -4.85 24.69 -7.31
CA PRO A 230 -4.67 25.37 -6.02
C PRO A 230 -5.23 24.58 -4.83
N LYS A 231 -6.18 23.67 -5.09
CA LYS A 231 -6.85 22.84 -4.07
C LYS A 231 -6.08 21.57 -3.74
N ILE A 232 -5.02 21.19 -4.48
CA ILE A 232 -4.25 19.97 -4.18
C ILE A 232 -3.72 20.01 -2.74
N LYS A 233 -3.14 21.13 -2.32
CA LYS A 233 -2.56 21.26 -0.97
C LYS A 233 -3.60 21.06 0.13
N GLU A 234 -4.80 21.59 -0.05
CA GLU A 234 -5.92 21.39 0.87
C GLU A 234 -6.39 19.92 0.88
N ARG A 235 -6.50 19.30 -0.30
CA ARG A 235 -6.85 17.87 -0.42
C ARG A 235 -5.81 16.96 0.24
N ILE A 236 -4.52 17.24 0.09
CA ILE A 236 -3.44 16.50 0.77
C ILE A 236 -3.53 16.67 2.28
N ALA A 237 -3.75 17.90 2.77
CA ALA A 237 -3.90 18.17 4.19
C ALA A 237 -5.12 17.43 4.77
N GLN A 238 -6.25 17.47 4.07
CA GLN A 238 -7.46 16.75 4.47
C GLN A 238 -7.25 15.23 4.46
N ALA A 239 -6.62 14.68 3.42
CA ALA A 239 -6.32 13.24 3.35
C ALA A 239 -5.41 12.77 4.49
N LYS A 240 -4.46 13.62 4.91
CA LYS A 240 -3.62 13.34 6.08
C LYS A 240 -4.45 13.31 7.37
N LEU A 241 -5.31 14.29 7.58
CA LEU A 241 -6.22 14.34 8.74
C LEU A 241 -7.17 13.14 8.77
N ASP A 242 -7.72 12.76 7.63
CA ASP A 242 -8.62 11.60 7.51
C ASP A 242 -7.88 10.29 7.79
N ALA A 243 -6.63 10.16 7.32
CA ALA A 243 -5.79 9.00 7.62
C ALA A 243 -5.43 8.92 9.11
N GLU A 244 -5.06 10.04 9.74
CA GLU A 244 -4.79 10.12 11.18
C GLU A 244 -6.03 9.74 12.01
N LYS A 245 -7.20 10.27 11.63
CA LYS A 245 -8.47 9.93 12.27
C LYS A 245 -8.80 8.44 12.13
N LYS A 246 -8.65 7.87 10.93
CA LYS A 246 -8.89 6.45 10.67
C LYS A 246 -7.93 5.56 11.46
N ALA A 247 -6.66 5.95 11.58
CA ALA A 247 -5.67 5.25 12.39
C ALA A 247 -6.04 5.28 13.88
N GLU A 248 -6.51 6.42 14.39
CA GLU A 248 -6.97 6.53 15.78
C GLU A 248 -8.24 5.70 16.04
N GLU A 249 -9.22 5.74 15.13
CA GLU A 249 -10.42 4.89 15.21
C GLU A 249 -10.05 3.40 15.21
N ALA A 250 -9.11 2.98 14.36
CA ALA A 250 -8.61 1.60 14.34
C ALA A 250 -7.92 1.20 15.65
N LYS A 251 -7.16 2.11 16.29
CA LYS A 251 -6.55 1.87 17.60
C LYS A 251 -7.60 1.73 18.71
N ILE A 252 -8.64 2.55 18.70
CA ILE A 252 -9.76 2.46 19.65
C ILE A 252 -10.47 1.11 19.47
N GLU A 253 -10.76 0.71 18.24
CA GLU A 253 -11.40 -0.57 17.94
C GLU A 253 -10.52 -1.75 18.37
N ALA A 254 -9.23 -1.72 18.04
CA ALA A 254 -8.28 -2.77 18.40
C ALA A 254 -8.11 -2.89 19.93
N LYS A 255 -8.08 -1.77 20.65
CA LYS A 255 -8.07 -1.76 22.12
C LYS A 255 -9.35 -2.37 22.69
N ALA A 256 -10.53 -2.01 22.17
CA ALA A 256 -11.79 -2.59 22.60
C ALA A 256 -11.85 -4.11 22.36
N LYS A 257 -11.30 -4.59 21.24
CA LYS A 257 -11.15 -6.04 20.97
C LYS A 257 -10.23 -6.71 21.97
N ALA A 258 -9.10 -6.08 22.31
CA ALA A 258 -8.18 -6.60 23.31
C ALA A 258 -8.80 -6.65 24.72
N ASP A 259 -9.59 -5.64 25.10
CA ASP A 259 -10.33 -5.63 26.38
C ASP A 259 -11.39 -6.74 26.42
N ALA A 260 -12.13 -6.96 25.33
CA ALA A 260 -13.07 -8.08 25.22
C ALA A 260 -12.36 -9.44 25.31
N ALA A 261 -11.18 -9.56 24.69
CA ALA A 261 -10.36 -10.77 24.76
C ALA A 261 -9.80 -11.03 26.17
N LYS A 262 -9.42 -9.99 26.91
CA LYS A 262 -9.06 -10.09 28.32
C LYS A 262 -10.18 -10.71 29.15
N VAL A 263 -11.42 -10.24 28.96
CA VAL A 263 -12.61 -10.78 29.64
C VAL A 263 -12.83 -12.25 29.26
N ALA A 264 -12.69 -12.59 27.97
CA ALA A 264 -12.81 -13.97 27.49
C ALA A 264 -11.72 -14.88 28.09
N PHE A 265 -10.48 -14.39 28.19
CA PHE A 265 -9.36 -15.08 28.84
C PHE A 265 -9.67 -15.38 30.30
N LEU A 266 -10.10 -14.37 31.07
CA LEU A 266 -10.44 -14.54 32.49
C LEU A 266 -11.57 -15.57 32.67
N LYS A 267 -12.59 -15.53 31.81
CA LYS A 267 -13.71 -16.49 31.83
C LYS A 267 -13.27 -17.91 31.46
N LYS A 268 -12.44 -18.07 30.42
CA LYS A 268 -11.92 -19.38 29.99
C LYS A 268 -11.08 -20.06 31.07
N ASN A 269 -10.47 -19.28 31.95
CA ASN A 269 -9.59 -19.74 33.01
C ASN A 269 -10.23 -19.62 34.41
N ASP A 270 -11.55 -19.56 34.52
CA ASP A 270 -12.22 -19.30 35.80
C ASP A 270 -12.04 -20.45 36.82
N GLU A 271 -11.73 -21.67 36.34
CA GLU A 271 -11.38 -22.81 37.19
C GLU A 271 -10.04 -22.64 37.92
N LEU A 272 -9.17 -21.74 37.45
CA LEU A 272 -7.91 -21.43 38.12
C LEU A 272 -8.20 -20.56 39.36
N LYS A 273 -8.10 -21.17 40.54
CA LYS A 273 -8.49 -20.57 41.83
C LYS A 273 -7.46 -19.64 42.47
N GLY A 274 -6.30 -19.43 41.85
CA GLY A 274 -5.29 -18.55 42.41
C GLY A 274 -5.66 -17.07 42.31
N ARG A 275 -4.85 -16.23 42.96
CA ARG A 275 -5.06 -14.78 42.93
C ARG A 275 -5.07 -14.25 41.49
N LYS A 276 -5.97 -13.31 41.20
CA LYS A 276 -6.09 -12.64 39.90
C LYS A 276 -5.62 -11.18 40.00
N ILE A 277 -4.94 -10.69 38.98
CA ILE A 277 -4.60 -9.28 38.80
C ILE A 277 -5.20 -8.83 37.47
N GLU A 278 -6.00 -7.78 37.51
CA GLU A 278 -6.47 -7.06 36.32
C GLU A 278 -5.79 -5.69 36.32
N SER A 279 -4.80 -5.53 35.46
CA SER A 279 -4.03 -4.28 35.41
C SER A 279 -4.79 -3.19 34.64
N PRO A 280 -4.70 -1.92 35.07
CA PRO A 280 -5.15 -0.78 34.27
C PRO A 280 -4.49 -0.67 32.89
N THR A 281 -3.33 -1.30 32.68
CA THR A 281 -2.66 -1.37 31.37
C THR A 281 -3.40 -2.28 30.39
N GLY A 282 -4.26 -3.17 30.87
CA GLY A 282 -4.96 -4.20 30.10
C GLY A 282 -4.35 -5.59 30.19
N MET A 283 -3.19 -5.74 30.85
CA MET A 283 -2.67 -7.06 31.24
C MET A 283 -3.61 -7.72 32.26
N ALA A 284 -3.80 -9.04 32.14
CA ALA A 284 -4.46 -9.83 33.17
C ALA A 284 -3.62 -11.05 33.54
N MET A 285 -3.56 -11.37 34.82
CA MET A 285 -2.71 -12.43 35.35
C MET A 285 -3.48 -13.27 36.36
N ILE A 286 -3.30 -14.59 36.29
CA ILE A 286 -3.87 -15.56 37.22
C ILE A 286 -2.72 -16.40 37.76
N PHE A 287 -2.45 -16.33 39.06
CA PHE A 287 -1.45 -17.19 39.67
C PHE A 287 -1.93 -18.65 39.61
N THR A 288 -1.13 -19.53 39.04
CA THR A 288 -1.39 -20.99 38.99
C THR A 288 -0.70 -21.71 40.14
N HIS A 289 0.35 -21.10 40.69
CA HIS A 289 1.00 -21.52 41.93
C HIS A 289 1.57 -20.28 42.64
N GLU A 290 1.21 -20.08 43.91
CA GLU A 290 1.78 -19.03 44.75
C GLU A 290 2.76 -19.65 45.75
N SER A 291 4.00 -19.17 45.71
CA SER A 291 5.09 -19.66 46.54
C SER A 291 5.23 -18.85 47.83
N LYS A 292 6.03 -19.39 48.76
CA LYS A 292 6.53 -18.65 49.94
C LYS A 292 7.93 -18.07 49.71
N GLY A 293 8.36 -17.99 48.45
CA GLY A 293 9.67 -17.48 48.08
C GLY A 293 9.82 -15.98 48.34
N VAL A 294 11.07 -15.52 48.21
CA VAL A 294 11.39 -14.10 48.36
C VAL A 294 10.96 -13.32 47.12
N THR A 295 10.54 -12.08 47.32
CA THR A 295 10.43 -11.11 46.21
C THR A 295 11.86 -10.67 45.84
N PRO A 296 12.30 -10.83 44.59
CA PRO A 296 13.61 -10.36 44.17
C PRO A 296 13.75 -8.84 44.30
N LYS A 297 14.98 -8.35 44.50
CA LYS A 297 15.30 -6.93 44.54
C LYS A 297 15.50 -6.40 43.11
N ALA A 298 15.34 -5.10 42.92
CA ALA A 298 15.57 -4.46 41.63
C ALA A 298 17.00 -4.64 41.07
N THR A 299 17.98 -4.93 41.94
CA THR A 299 19.37 -5.23 41.56
C THR A 299 19.59 -6.69 41.15
N ASP A 300 18.63 -7.57 41.43
CA ASP A 300 18.76 -9.00 41.18
C ASP A 300 18.50 -9.33 39.71
N ARG A 301 19.09 -10.44 39.27
CA ARG A 301 18.73 -11.10 38.02
C ARG A 301 17.96 -12.37 38.35
N VAL A 302 16.93 -12.66 37.58
CA VAL A 302 16.03 -13.79 37.81
C VAL A 302 16.07 -14.73 36.61
N ASN A 303 16.07 -16.04 36.88
CA ASN A 303 15.89 -17.07 35.88
C ASN A 303 14.39 -17.30 35.69
N ILE A 304 13.93 -17.26 34.44
CA ILE A 304 12.53 -17.35 34.06
C ILE A 304 12.36 -18.56 33.14
N GLU A 305 11.33 -19.34 33.43
CA GLU A 305 10.83 -20.40 32.56
C GLU A 305 9.46 -19.97 32.03
N CYS A 306 9.16 -20.20 30.75
CA CYS A 306 7.84 -19.87 30.22
C CYS A 306 7.44 -20.61 28.93
N ALA A 307 6.15 -20.52 28.61
CA ALA A 307 5.58 -20.86 27.32
C ALA A 307 4.68 -19.73 26.84
N GLY A 308 4.82 -19.32 25.59
CA GLY A 308 4.03 -18.28 24.93
C GLY A 308 3.10 -18.87 23.87
N TYR A 309 1.85 -18.45 23.91
CA TYR A 309 0.77 -18.89 23.03
C TYR A 309 0.05 -17.71 22.39
N LEU A 310 -0.47 -17.92 21.18
CA LEU A 310 -1.49 -17.05 20.59
C LEU A 310 -2.84 -17.31 21.29
N GLU A 311 -3.80 -16.39 21.16
CA GLU A 311 -5.13 -16.51 21.79
C GLU A 311 -5.90 -17.76 21.39
N ASN A 312 -5.67 -18.24 20.16
CA ASN A 312 -6.23 -19.49 19.66
C ASN A 312 -5.63 -20.75 20.33
N GLY A 313 -4.61 -20.60 21.17
CA GLY A 313 -3.91 -21.67 21.87
C GLY A 313 -2.68 -22.21 21.15
N GLU A 314 -2.32 -21.69 19.99
CA GLU A 314 -1.12 -22.12 19.28
C GLU A 314 0.14 -21.70 20.04
N LEU A 315 1.00 -22.67 20.37
CA LEU A 315 2.31 -22.42 20.97
C LEU A 315 3.25 -21.78 19.94
N PHE A 316 3.82 -20.62 20.29
CA PHE A 316 4.82 -19.96 19.44
C PHE A 316 6.25 -20.06 19.98
N TRP A 317 6.42 -20.23 21.30
CA TRP A 317 7.74 -20.34 21.92
C TRP A 317 7.67 -20.93 23.33
N THR A 318 8.68 -21.66 23.78
CA THR A 318 8.78 -22.13 25.17
C THR A 318 10.20 -22.50 25.58
N THR A 319 10.49 -22.38 26.87
CA THR A 319 11.68 -22.94 27.53
C THR A 319 11.49 -24.39 27.98
N TRP A 320 10.25 -24.90 28.07
CA TRP A 320 9.96 -26.26 28.52
C TRP A 320 9.90 -27.24 27.35
N LYS A 321 10.81 -28.22 27.35
CA LYS A 321 10.86 -29.27 26.33
C LYS A 321 9.56 -30.06 26.21
N ASP A 322 8.97 -30.46 27.32
CA ASP A 322 7.74 -31.27 27.31
C ASP A 322 6.53 -30.50 26.75
N VAL A 323 6.48 -29.19 26.97
CA VAL A 323 5.48 -28.31 26.36
C VAL A 323 5.68 -28.21 24.86
N ALA A 324 6.93 -28.10 24.38
CA ALA A 324 7.24 -28.11 22.96
C ALA A 324 6.81 -29.42 22.29
N GLU A 325 7.11 -30.57 22.91
CA GLU A 325 6.72 -31.89 22.43
C GLU A 325 5.19 -32.05 22.35
N LYS A 326 4.47 -31.72 23.41
CA LYS A 326 2.99 -31.83 23.48
C LYS A 326 2.28 -30.97 22.42
N ASN A 327 2.89 -29.87 22.02
CA ASN A 327 2.34 -28.96 21.02
C ASN A 327 2.88 -29.21 19.61
N GLY A 328 3.68 -30.27 19.40
CA GLY A 328 4.27 -30.58 18.09
C GLY A 328 5.26 -29.51 17.59
N LYS A 329 5.85 -28.72 18.49
CA LYS A 329 6.84 -27.66 18.20
C LYS A 329 8.24 -28.02 18.74
N TYR A 330 8.48 -29.29 19.03
CA TYR A 330 9.81 -29.78 19.38
C TYR A 330 10.78 -29.61 18.21
N ASP A 331 11.96 -29.08 18.48
CA ASP A 331 13.05 -28.91 17.52
C ASP A 331 14.34 -29.53 18.08
N GLU A 332 14.82 -30.58 17.42
CA GLU A 332 16.00 -31.34 17.84
C GLU A 332 17.26 -30.47 17.90
N ARG A 333 17.39 -29.47 17.02
CA ARG A 333 18.53 -28.55 17.02
C ARG A 333 18.53 -27.66 18.26
N THR A 334 17.36 -27.14 18.65
CA THR A 334 17.15 -26.36 19.86
C THR A 334 17.46 -27.18 21.11
N ASP A 335 17.03 -28.44 21.14
CA ASP A 335 17.30 -29.38 22.23
C ASP A 335 18.80 -29.69 22.36
N ASN A 336 19.44 -30.07 21.25
CA ASN A 336 20.88 -30.35 21.21
C ASN A 336 21.73 -29.11 21.57
N ALA A 337 21.21 -27.91 21.31
CA ALA A 337 21.82 -26.65 21.72
C ALA A 337 21.54 -26.27 23.19
N GLY A 338 20.79 -27.09 23.94
CA GLY A 338 20.43 -26.87 25.34
C GLY A 338 19.53 -25.65 25.55
N ARG A 339 18.72 -25.27 24.56
CA ARG A 339 17.92 -24.02 24.57
C ARG A 339 16.52 -24.18 25.15
N TYR A 340 16.08 -25.40 25.45
CA TYR A 340 14.95 -25.65 26.34
C TYR A 340 15.39 -25.47 27.81
N SER A 341 15.73 -24.23 28.16
CA SER A 341 16.28 -23.86 29.46
C SER A 341 15.83 -22.46 29.85
N SER A 342 15.80 -22.16 31.15
CA SER A 342 15.57 -20.82 31.65
C SER A 342 16.46 -19.77 30.98
N PHE A 343 15.92 -18.57 30.78
CA PHE A 343 16.68 -17.38 30.43
C PHE A 343 16.67 -16.39 31.60
N ASP A 344 17.70 -15.54 31.68
CA ASP A 344 17.83 -14.59 32.79
C ASP A 344 17.60 -13.14 32.40
N MET A 345 16.87 -12.42 33.27
CA MET A 345 16.52 -11.01 33.09
C MET A 345 16.76 -10.21 34.38
N PRO A 346 17.09 -8.91 34.31
CA PRO A 346 17.07 -8.06 35.50
C PRO A 346 15.64 -7.95 36.04
N TYR A 347 15.46 -8.01 37.35
CA TYR A 347 14.14 -7.89 37.98
C TYR A 347 13.75 -6.40 38.17
N ASN A 348 13.67 -5.66 37.07
CA ASN A 348 13.30 -4.25 37.07
C ASN A 348 12.81 -3.79 35.69
N GLU A 349 12.45 -2.50 35.58
CA GLU A 349 11.94 -1.88 34.35
C GLU A 349 12.89 -1.90 33.15
N THR A 350 14.19 -2.16 33.35
CA THR A 350 15.19 -2.23 32.28
C THR A 350 15.25 -3.61 31.59
N ALA A 351 14.46 -4.59 32.05
CA ALA A 351 14.40 -5.90 31.42
C ALA A 351 13.97 -5.79 29.95
N GLY A 352 14.75 -6.42 29.06
CA GLY A 352 14.52 -6.48 27.61
C GLY A 352 13.39 -7.43 27.23
N LEU A 353 12.24 -7.28 27.87
CA LEU A 353 11.02 -8.05 27.70
C LEU A 353 9.92 -7.16 27.13
N ILE A 354 8.92 -7.77 26.47
CA ILE A 354 7.69 -7.06 26.10
C ILE A 354 7.02 -6.50 27.37
N ALA A 355 6.37 -5.34 27.25
CA ALA A 355 5.90 -4.56 28.39
C ALA A 355 5.00 -5.35 29.33
N GLY A 356 4.02 -6.09 28.79
CA GLY A 356 3.08 -6.87 29.60
C GLY A 356 3.73 -8.07 30.31
N PHE A 357 4.78 -8.66 29.73
CA PHE A 357 5.51 -9.76 30.37
C PHE A 357 6.36 -9.22 31.51
N ARG A 358 7.06 -8.09 31.28
CA ARG A 358 7.83 -7.41 32.33
C ARG A 358 6.94 -7.01 33.49
N GLU A 359 5.78 -6.42 33.20
CA GLU A 359 4.79 -6.05 34.21
C GLU A 359 4.36 -7.27 35.04
N ALA A 360 3.99 -8.38 34.40
CA ALA A 360 3.61 -9.60 35.11
C ALA A 360 4.75 -10.18 35.96
N MET A 361 5.97 -10.22 35.42
CA MET A 361 7.17 -10.67 36.14
C MET A 361 7.37 -9.89 37.45
N LEU A 362 7.19 -8.57 37.43
CA LEU A 362 7.38 -7.71 38.60
C LEU A 362 6.33 -7.89 39.71
N HIS A 363 5.25 -8.65 39.43
CA HIS A 363 4.27 -9.08 40.43
C HIS A 363 4.60 -10.43 41.09
N MET A 364 5.65 -11.13 40.64
CA MET A 364 5.96 -12.52 41.03
C MET A 364 7.08 -12.62 42.08
N LYS A 365 7.00 -13.66 42.91
CA LYS A 365 8.06 -14.11 43.82
C LYS A 365 8.78 -15.32 43.24
N ILE A 366 9.99 -15.60 43.74
CA ILE A 366 10.71 -16.80 43.34
C ILE A 366 9.86 -18.04 43.63
N GLY A 367 9.65 -18.88 42.62
CA GLY A 367 8.81 -20.07 42.65
C GLY A 367 7.36 -19.85 42.25
N ASP A 368 6.89 -18.61 42.06
CA ASP A 368 5.53 -18.37 41.57
C ASP A 368 5.38 -18.88 40.14
N LYS A 369 4.17 -19.38 39.83
CA LYS A 369 3.72 -19.68 38.47
C LYS A 369 2.45 -18.92 38.17
N ALA A 370 2.33 -18.41 36.96
CA ALA A 370 1.17 -17.63 36.55
C ALA A 370 0.84 -17.82 35.07
N ARG A 371 -0.45 -17.72 34.75
CA ARG A 371 -0.95 -17.59 33.39
C ARG A 371 -1.35 -16.14 33.14
N VAL A 372 -0.80 -15.53 32.10
CA VAL A 372 -0.83 -14.10 31.85
C VAL A 372 -1.37 -13.82 30.45
N PHE A 373 -2.40 -13.00 30.36
CA PHE A 373 -2.88 -12.40 29.12
C PHE A 373 -2.20 -11.04 28.91
N ILE A 374 -1.66 -10.85 27.71
CA ILE A 374 -0.98 -9.62 27.30
C ILE A 374 -1.67 -9.11 26.02
N PRO A 375 -2.35 -7.96 26.05
CA PRO A 375 -2.92 -7.37 24.86
C PRO A 375 -1.83 -6.96 23.87
N TYR A 376 -2.15 -6.92 22.57
CA TYR A 376 -1.16 -6.72 21.49
C TYR A 376 -0.27 -5.48 21.69
N TYR A 377 -0.84 -4.37 22.20
CA TYR A 377 -0.14 -3.12 22.44
C TYR A 377 0.81 -3.14 23.66
N LEU A 378 0.73 -4.18 24.51
CA LEU A 378 1.73 -4.50 25.54
C LEU A 378 2.67 -5.65 25.11
N GLY A 379 2.43 -6.23 23.93
CA GLY A 379 3.20 -7.29 23.30
C GLY A 379 4.05 -6.78 22.15
N TYR A 380 3.87 -7.37 20.96
CA TYR A 380 4.63 -7.02 19.74
C TYR A 380 3.95 -5.95 18.86
N GLY A 381 2.84 -5.36 19.32
CA GLY A 381 2.18 -4.23 18.66
C GLY A 381 1.58 -4.55 17.30
N GLU A 382 1.32 -3.49 16.52
CA GLU A 382 0.71 -3.56 15.19
C GLU A 382 1.58 -4.33 14.17
N ARG A 383 2.90 -4.42 14.40
CA ARG A 383 3.82 -5.14 13.50
C ARG A 383 3.88 -6.65 13.78
N GLY A 384 3.64 -7.07 15.03
CA GLY A 384 3.91 -8.45 15.45
C GLY A 384 5.40 -8.80 15.44
N ASN A 385 5.70 -10.10 15.42
CA ASN A 385 7.06 -10.65 15.24
C ASN A 385 7.05 -11.72 14.13
N PRO A 386 6.99 -11.30 12.85
CA PRO A 386 6.89 -12.21 11.73
C PRO A 386 8.10 -13.17 11.63
N PRO A 387 7.90 -14.42 11.18
CA PRO A 387 6.63 -15.00 10.73
C PRO A 387 5.78 -15.60 11.85
N VAL A 388 6.25 -15.53 13.11
CA VAL A 388 5.74 -16.36 14.21
C VAL A 388 4.55 -15.71 14.94
N ILE A 389 4.61 -14.40 15.16
CA ILE A 389 3.56 -13.66 15.86
C ILE A 389 2.93 -12.67 14.87
N PRO A 390 1.64 -12.83 14.53
CA PRO A 390 0.96 -11.92 13.61
C PRO A 390 0.88 -10.48 14.13
N PRO A 391 0.72 -9.50 13.22
CA PRO A 391 0.27 -8.15 13.53
C PRO A 391 -0.89 -8.12 14.53
N SER A 392 -0.81 -7.27 15.55
CA SER A 392 -1.88 -7.03 16.52
C SER A 392 -2.39 -8.28 17.27
N ALA A 393 -1.57 -9.32 17.38
CA ALA A 393 -1.92 -10.51 18.16
C ALA A 393 -1.82 -10.24 19.67
N ASN A 394 -2.87 -10.56 20.42
CA ASN A 394 -2.73 -10.70 21.88
C ASN A 394 -2.05 -12.03 22.19
N LEU A 395 -1.44 -12.11 23.37
CA LEU A 395 -0.60 -13.23 23.76
C LEU A 395 -1.05 -13.78 25.11
N VAL A 396 -0.84 -15.08 25.28
CA VAL A 396 -0.97 -15.74 26.57
C VAL A 396 0.37 -16.37 26.94
N PHE A 397 0.84 -16.12 28.15
CA PHE A 397 2.05 -16.74 28.67
C PHE A 397 1.76 -17.55 29.91
N ASP A 398 2.33 -18.74 30.00
CA ASP A 398 2.55 -19.42 31.27
C ASP A 398 3.97 -19.09 31.71
N ILE A 399 4.14 -18.49 32.90
CA ILE A 399 5.42 -17.97 33.42
C ILE A 399 5.72 -18.63 34.76
N GLU A 400 6.98 -19.00 34.98
CA GLU A 400 7.54 -19.40 36.26
C GLU A 400 8.79 -18.57 36.58
N LEU A 401 8.79 -17.92 37.74
CA LEU A 401 9.95 -17.16 38.22
C LEU A 401 10.87 -18.08 39.03
N ALA A 402 11.71 -18.86 38.35
CA ALA A 402 12.35 -20.04 38.93
C ALA A 402 13.34 -19.76 40.07
N SER A 403 14.25 -18.80 39.90
CA SER A 403 15.31 -18.52 40.88
C SER A 403 15.97 -17.15 40.69
N ILE A 404 16.71 -16.68 41.72
CA ILE A 404 17.66 -15.58 41.55
C ILE A 404 18.95 -16.17 40.97
N LYS A 405 19.46 -15.57 39.90
CA LYS A 405 20.75 -15.92 39.31
C LYS A 405 21.85 -15.58 40.30
N LYS A 406 22.64 -16.60 40.66
CA LYS A 406 23.76 -16.48 41.61
C LYS A 406 24.94 -15.75 41.01
#